data_AF-A0AAX6EPA0-F1
#
_entry.id   AF-A0AAX6EPA0-F1
#
_cell.length_a   1.000
_cell.length_b   1.000
_cell.length_c   1.000
_cell.angle_alpha   90.00
_cell.angle_beta   90.00
_cell.angle_gamma   90.00
#
_symmetry.space_group_name_H-M   'P 1'
#
loop_
_entity.id
_entity.type
_entity.pdbx_description
1 polymer ?
#
loop_
_entity_poly.entity_id
_entity_poly.type
_entity_poly.pdbx_seq_one_letter_code
_entity_poly.pdbx_strand_id
1 'polypeptide(L)'
;MFLRSRSQELLVGGRKVLSMLGRRSHDIHKKINEFPLFEALRKSLSIFVSQKLVAKEKVDSFNFPLYTPSTQELEDQLYREGSFTIDSMKQDYHDWMFENAPKMLSKTCRAATESLICHHFGEEIVEPLFQTYSQVLYERFVAGEDIGWCQITIALCKSATR
;
A
#
# COMPACT_ATOMS: atom_id res chain seq x y z
N MET A 1 14.84 1.88 -12.07
CA MET A 1 15.43 0.52 -12.15
C MET A 1 14.46 -0.47 -12.80
N PHE A 2 13.24 -0.67 -12.29
CA PHE A 2 12.27 -1.63 -12.85
C PHE A 2 11.98 -1.43 -14.35
N LEU A 3 11.52 -0.25 -14.76
CA LEU A 3 11.15 0.03 -16.16
C LEU A 3 12.31 -0.24 -17.12
N ARG A 4 13.50 0.29 -16.81
CA ARG A 4 14.71 0.10 -17.62
C ARG A 4 15.10 -1.37 -17.79
N SER A 5 15.01 -2.19 -16.74
CA SER A 5 15.27 -3.63 -16.86
C SER A 5 14.23 -4.30 -17.76
N ARG A 6 12.96 -3.97 -17.55
CA ARG A 6 11.85 -4.53 -18.32
C ARG A 6 11.85 -4.08 -19.78
N SER A 7 12.45 -2.93 -20.09
CA SER A 7 12.58 -2.49 -21.47
C SER A 7 13.56 -3.38 -22.20
N GLN A 8 14.69 -3.80 -21.62
CA GLN A 8 15.65 -4.68 -22.30
C GLN A 8 15.07 -6.06 -22.66
N GLU A 9 14.07 -6.53 -21.93
CA GLU A 9 13.43 -7.83 -22.14
C GLU A 9 12.31 -7.80 -23.18
N LEU A 10 11.74 -6.61 -23.48
CA LEU A 10 10.62 -6.45 -24.39
C LEU A 10 11.08 -6.08 -25.81
N LEU A 11 10.42 -6.65 -26.82
CA LEU A 11 10.54 -6.18 -28.20
C LEU A 11 9.86 -4.80 -28.36
N VAL A 12 10.28 -4.04 -29.37
CA VAL A 12 9.60 -2.80 -29.76
C VAL A 12 8.14 -3.10 -30.11
N GLY A 13 7.20 -2.29 -29.60
CA GLY A 13 5.76 -2.55 -29.71
C GLY A 13 5.21 -3.56 -28.69
N GLY A 14 6.07 -4.19 -27.89
CA GLY A 14 5.67 -5.09 -26.81
C GLY A 14 4.91 -4.34 -25.72
N ARG A 15 3.84 -4.94 -25.20
CA ARG A 15 2.96 -4.32 -24.20
C ARG A 15 3.15 -4.89 -22.81
N LYS A 16 2.84 -4.07 -21.81
CA LYS A 16 2.87 -4.42 -20.38
C LYS A 16 1.69 -3.77 -19.68
N VAL A 17 1.05 -4.51 -18.78
CA VAL A 17 0.06 -3.97 -17.85
C VAL A 17 0.62 -4.06 -16.44
N LEU A 18 0.55 -2.97 -15.68
CA LEU A 18 0.91 -2.92 -14.27
C LEU A 18 -0.33 -2.51 -13.47
N SER A 19 -0.55 -3.17 -12.34
CA SER A 19 -1.54 -2.78 -11.35
C SER A 19 -0.85 -2.61 -9.99
N MET A 20 -1.13 -1.50 -9.32
CA MET A 20 -0.53 -1.17 -8.03
C MET A 20 -1.47 -0.33 -7.18
N LEU A 21 -1.20 -0.30 -5.87
CA LEU A 21 -1.83 0.63 -4.96
C LEU A 21 -1.40 2.05 -5.32
N GLY A 22 -2.36 2.95 -5.42
CA GLY A 22 -2.13 4.37 -5.69
C GLY A 22 -2.72 5.25 -4.61
N ARG A 23 -2.73 6.56 -4.87
CA ARG A 23 -3.38 7.55 -4.03
C ARG A 23 -4.21 8.55 -4.84
N ARG A 24 -5.24 9.12 -4.21
CA ARG A 24 -6.14 10.11 -4.83
C ARG A 24 -5.52 11.50 -4.84
N SER A 25 -4.83 11.86 -3.77
CA SER A 25 -4.22 13.15 -3.54
C SER A 25 -2.89 13.27 -4.28
N HIS A 26 -2.69 14.40 -4.95
CA HIS A 26 -1.38 14.79 -5.46
C HIS A 26 -0.40 15.10 -4.31
N ASP A 27 -0.93 15.58 -3.17
CA ASP A 27 -0.15 15.90 -1.98
C ASP A 27 0.06 14.65 -1.12
N ILE A 28 1.32 14.22 -1.02
CA ILE A 28 1.78 13.08 -0.21
C ILE A 28 1.58 13.28 1.30
N HIS A 29 1.44 14.53 1.75
CA HIS A 29 1.28 14.87 3.16
C HIS A 29 -0.18 14.97 3.58
N LYS A 30 -1.13 14.97 2.63
CA LYS A 30 -2.57 14.79 2.91
C LYS A 30 -2.85 13.32 3.23
N LYS A 31 -2.36 12.90 4.40
CA LYS A 31 -2.46 11.53 4.95
C LYS A 31 -3.87 11.07 5.32
N ILE A 32 -4.87 11.94 5.23
CA ILE A 32 -6.19 11.65 5.78
C ILE A 32 -6.95 10.78 4.78
N ASN A 33 -6.95 9.47 5.05
CA ASN A 33 -7.84 8.42 4.50
C ASN A 33 -7.39 7.63 3.28
N GLU A 34 -6.15 7.74 2.83
CA GLU A 34 -5.73 6.98 1.62
C GLU A 34 -5.26 5.55 1.91
N PHE A 35 -4.88 5.27 3.16
CA PHE A 35 -4.49 3.91 3.56
C PHE A 35 -4.99 3.51 4.96
N PRO A 36 -6.32 3.34 5.12
CA PRO A 36 -6.95 3.07 6.41
C PRO A 36 -6.40 1.81 7.09
N LEU A 37 -5.95 0.80 6.35
CA LEU A 37 -5.31 -0.39 6.96
C LEU A 37 -4.03 -0.06 7.71
N PHE A 38 -3.11 0.71 7.13
CA PHE A 38 -1.84 1.01 7.80
C PHE A 38 -2.01 2.01 8.94
N GLU A 39 -2.99 2.92 8.84
CA GLU A 39 -3.35 3.77 10.00
C GLU A 39 -3.92 2.95 11.16
N ALA A 40 -4.73 1.93 10.87
CA ALA A 40 -5.18 0.99 11.90
C ALA A 40 -4.00 0.21 12.51
N LEU A 41 -3.03 -0.23 11.70
CA LEU A 41 -1.83 -0.93 12.18
C LEU A 41 -0.97 -0.02 13.05
N ARG A 42 -0.77 1.23 12.62
CA ARG A 42 -0.08 2.27 13.39
C ARG A 42 -0.77 2.53 14.72
N LYS A 43 -2.11 2.61 14.74
CA LYS A 43 -2.90 2.76 15.97
C LYS A 43 -2.71 1.55 16.90
N SER A 44 -2.72 0.33 16.37
CA SER A 44 -2.47 -0.89 17.15
C SER A 44 -1.06 -0.91 17.77
N LEU A 45 -0.03 -0.55 17.00
CA LEU A 45 1.33 -0.40 17.54
C LEU A 45 1.41 0.70 18.61
N SER A 46 0.69 1.80 18.44
CA SER A 46 0.65 2.86 19.47
C SER A 46 -0.02 2.39 20.77
N ILE A 47 -1.02 1.51 20.69
CA ILE A 47 -1.63 0.86 21.87
C ILE A 47 -0.59 -0.04 22.56
N PHE A 48 0.25 -0.74 21.79
CA PHE A 48 1.29 -1.61 22.37
C PHE A 48 2.36 -0.79 23.09
N VAL A 49 2.71 0.38 22.56
CA VAL A 49 3.61 1.32 23.23
C VAL A 49 3.00 1.83 24.55
N SER A 50 1.72 2.21 24.58
CA SER A 50 1.08 2.68 25.81
C SER A 50 0.97 1.59 26.88
N GLN A 51 0.81 0.34 26.46
CA GLN A 51 0.82 -0.85 27.32
C GLN A 51 2.23 -1.36 27.68
N LYS A 52 3.29 -0.70 27.18
CA LYS A 52 4.70 -1.09 27.36
C LYS A 52 5.03 -2.50 26.84
N LEU A 53 4.25 -3.01 25.88
CA LEU A 53 4.53 -4.28 25.20
C LEU A 53 5.65 -4.14 24.17
N VAL A 54 5.85 -2.93 23.62
CA VAL A 54 6.90 -2.61 22.67
C VAL A 54 7.51 -1.25 23.03
N ALA A 55 8.83 -1.11 22.87
CA ALA A 55 9.53 0.15 23.06
C ALA A 55 9.14 1.16 21.96
N LYS A 56 8.92 2.42 22.35
CA LYS A 56 8.51 3.48 21.42
C LYS A 56 9.52 3.66 20.29
N GLU A 57 10.80 3.61 20.62
CA GLU A 57 11.93 3.77 19.70
C GLU A 57 11.93 2.67 18.62
N LYS A 58 11.44 1.48 18.97
CA LYS A 58 11.28 0.36 18.04
C LYS A 58 10.15 0.60 17.05
N VAL A 59 9.06 1.24 17.48
CA VAL A 59 7.98 1.67 16.59
C VAL A 59 8.43 2.85 15.72
N ASP A 60 9.13 3.83 16.29
CA ASP A 60 9.59 5.03 15.57
C ASP A 60 10.63 4.69 14.48
N SER A 61 11.40 3.61 14.66
CA SER A 61 12.36 3.10 13.67
C SER A 61 11.73 2.19 12.61
N PHE A 62 10.50 1.72 12.81
CA PHE A 62 9.81 0.85 11.88
C PHE A 62 9.16 1.64 10.75
N ASN A 63 9.66 1.48 9.53
CA ASN A 63 9.07 2.05 8.32
C ASN A 63 8.53 0.94 7.43
N PHE A 64 7.27 1.07 7.02
CA PHE A 64 6.66 0.11 6.12
C PHE A 64 7.15 0.35 4.68
N PRO A 65 7.72 -0.65 3.98
CA PRO A 65 8.35 -0.47 2.68
C PRO A 65 7.31 -0.44 1.54
N LEU A 66 6.30 0.41 1.67
CA LEU A 66 5.28 0.62 0.67
C LEU A 66 5.17 2.10 0.31
N TYR A 67 5.13 2.36 -0.98
CA TYR A 67 4.87 3.68 -1.52
C TYR A 67 3.64 3.61 -2.43
N THR A 68 2.71 4.54 -2.24
CA THR A 68 1.50 4.69 -3.07
C THR A 68 1.65 5.93 -3.95
N PRO A 69 2.01 5.78 -5.24
CA PRO A 69 2.20 6.91 -6.13
C PRO A 69 0.87 7.55 -6.53
N SER A 70 0.94 8.83 -6.90
CA SER A 70 -0.12 9.47 -7.70
C SER A 70 0.06 9.13 -9.19
N THR A 71 -0.99 9.33 -9.98
CA THR A 71 -0.93 9.19 -11.45
C THR A 71 0.11 10.11 -12.07
N GLN A 72 0.21 11.35 -11.59
CA GLN A 72 1.19 12.34 -12.03
C GLN A 72 2.64 11.88 -11.75
N GLU A 73 2.90 11.30 -10.58
CA GLU A 73 4.23 10.79 -10.26
C GLU A 73 4.62 9.63 -11.20
N LEU A 74 3.67 8.78 -11.57
CA LEU A 74 3.91 7.70 -12.54
C LEU A 74 4.19 8.25 -13.94
N GLU A 75 3.42 9.24 -14.40
CA GLU A 75 3.64 9.93 -15.68
C GLU A 75 5.03 10.56 -15.72
N ASP A 76 5.42 11.31 -14.69
CA ASP A 76 6.72 11.95 -14.60
C ASP A 76 7.87 10.94 -14.58
N GLN A 77 7.69 9.78 -13.95
CA GLN A 77 8.69 8.72 -13.92
C GLN A 77 8.81 8.02 -15.27
N LEU A 78 7.70 7.75 -15.95
CA LEU A 78 7.68 7.13 -17.27
C LEU A 78 8.28 8.05 -18.33
N TYR A 79 7.95 9.34 -18.27
CA TYR A 79 8.53 10.35 -19.13
C TYR A 79 10.05 10.46 -18.93
N ARG A 80 10.52 10.53 -17.68
CA ARG A 80 11.96 10.60 -17.37
C ARG A 80 12.72 9.35 -17.78
N GLU A 81 12.11 8.18 -17.65
CA GLU A 81 12.76 6.92 -18.01
C GLU A 81 12.79 6.69 -19.52
N GLY A 82 11.69 6.99 -20.21
CA GLY A 82 11.65 7.12 -21.68
C GLY A 82 11.61 5.82 -22.49
N SER A 83 11.60 4.63 -21.87
CA SER A 83 11.54 3.37 -22.63
C SER A 83 10.13 2.98 -23.09
N PHE A 84 9.10 3.60 -22.53
CA PHE A 84 7.70 3.23 -22.75
C PHE A 84 6.83 4.45 -23.02
N THR A 85 5.82 4.27 -23.86
CA THR A 85 4.66 5.17 -23.96
C THR A 85 3.51 4.62 -23.13
N ILE A 86 2.66 5.52 -22.63
CA ILE A 86 1.43 5.16 -21.93
C ILE A 86 0.33 4.97 -22.98
N ASP A 87 -0.19 3.74 -23.08
CA ASP A 87 -1.36 3.44 -23.92
C ASP A 87 -2.65 3.86 -23.19
N SER A 88 -2.72 3.55 -21.89
CA SER A 88 -3.83 3.97 -21.03
C SER A 88 -3.40 3.93 -19.56
N MET A 89 -4.00 4.80 -18.76
CA MET A 89 -3.87 4.78 -17.31
C MET A 89 -5.24 5.00 -16.69
N LYS A 90 -5.59 4.14 -15.74
CA LYS A 90 -6.87 4.17 -15.04
C LYS A 90 -6.62 4.19 -13.55
N GLN A 91 -7.34 5.07 -12.86
CA GLN A 91 -7.38 5.14 -11.42
C GLN A 91 -8.77 4.73 -10.95
N ASP A 92 -8.82 3.67 -10.15
CA ASP A 92 -10.05 3.13 -9.59
C ASP A 92 -10.04 3.26 -8.07
N TYR A 93 -11.24 3.43 -7.52
CA TYR A 93 -11.45 3.37 -6.08
C TYR A 93 -12.33 2.17 -5.74
N HIS A 94 -11.89 1.44 -4.74
CA HIS A 94 -12.57 0.25 -4.27
C HIS A 94 -12.94 0.45 -2.81
N ASP A 95 -14.22 0.29 -2.53
CA ASP A 95 -14.72 0.23 -1.17
C ASP A 95 -14.63 -1.22 -0.65
N TRP A 96 -14.43 -1.37 0.65
CA TRP A 96 -14.52 -2.64 1.35
C TRP A 96 -15.78 -2.77 2.21
N MET A 97 -16.81 -1.94 2.02
CA MET A 97 -18.08 -2.10 2.74
C MET A 97 -18.91 -3.30 2.27
N PHE A 98 -18.51 -4.50 2.70
CA PHE A 98 -19.32 -5.72 2.58
C PHE A 98 -19.26 -6.57 3.86
N GLU A 99 -20.20 -7.50 4.00
CA GLU A 99 -20.31 -8.36 5.18
C GLU A 99 -19.02 -9.18 5.38
N ASN A 100 -18.43 -9.12 6.58
CA ASN A 100 -17.12 -9.70 6.97
C ASN A 100 -15.85 -8.95 6.54
N ALA A 101 -15.95 -7.75 5.98
CA ALA A 101 -14.77 -6.99 5.57
C ALA A 101 -13.70 -6.83 6.66
N PRO A 102 -13.99 -6.45 7.92
CA PRO A 102 -12.95 -6.27 8.94
C PRO A 102 -12.10 -7.54 9.17
N LYS A 103 -12.74 -8.71 9.19
CA LYS A 103 -12.06 -10.00 9.37
C LYS A 103 -11.17 -10.35 8.18
N MET A 104 -11.68 -10.13 6.96
CA MET A 104 -10.91 -10.38 5.74
C MET A 104 -9.70 -9.44 5.65
N LEU A 105 -9.90 -8.16 5.91
CA LEU A 105 -8.85 -7.13 5.88
C LEU A 105 -7.76 -7.35 6.92
N SER A 106 -8.16 -7.81 8.11
CA SER A 106 -7.21 -8.24 9.14
C SER A 106 -6.28 -9.33 8.64
N LYS A 107 -6.84 -10.39 8.04
CA LYS A 107 -6.07 -11.50 7.48
C LYS A 107 -5.19 -11.08 6.30
N THR A 108 -5.70 -10.25 5.39
CA THR A 108 -4.93 -9.76 4.23
C THR A 108 -3.74 -8.91 4.68
N CYS A 109 -3.94 -8.00 5.64
CA CYS A 109 -2.86 -7.21 6.21
C CYS A 109 -1.83 -8.10 6.90
N ARG A 110 -2.28 -9.08 7.69
CA ARG A 110 -1.39 -10.05 8.34
C ARG A 110 -0.53 -10.80 7.33
N ALA A 111 -1.14 -11.40 6.32
CA ALA A 111 -0.42 -12.13 5.27
C ALA A 111 0.64 -11.26 4.57
N ALA A 112 0.37 -9.97 4.37
CA ALA A 112 1.30 -9.05 3.71
C ALA A 112 2.42 -8.51 4.62
N THR A 113 2.24 -8.50 5.95
CA THR A 113 3.10 -7.73 6.86
C THR A 113 3.72 -8.52 8.00
N GLU A 114 3.22 -9.73 8.30
CA GLU A 114 3.65 -10.55 9.42
C GLU A 114 5.15 -10.82 9.43
N SER A 115 5.75 -11.10 8.28
CA SER A 115 7.20 -11.34 8.19
C SER A 115 8.03 -10.11 8.58
N LEU A 116 7.61 -8.92 8.15
CA LEU A 116 8.27 -7.65 8.50
C LEU A 116 8.10 -7.32 9.97
N ILE A 117 6.90 -7.53 10.50
CA ILE A 117 6.57 -7.31 11.90
C ILE A 117 7.37 -8.27 12.78
N CYS A 118 7.38 -9.56 12.46
CA CYS A 118 8.12 -10.58 13.17
C CYS A 118 9.63 -10.29 13.15
N HIS A 119 10.18 -9.95 11.98
CA HIS A 119 11.59 -9.61 11.84
C HIS A 119 12.00 -8.39 12.69
N HIS A 120 11.19 -7.34 12.68
CA HIS A 120 11.52 -6.12 13.40
C HIS A 120 11.22 -6.25 14.89
N PHE A 121 10.01 -6.70 15.24
CA PHE A 121 9.48 -6.64 16.60
C PHE A 121 9.65 -7.93 17.41
N GLY A 122 9.72 -9.10 16.79
CA GLY A 122 9.67 -10.41 17.43
C GLY A 122 8.37 -11.17 17.10
N GLU A 123 8.43 -12.50 17.11
CA GLU A 123 7.28 -13.37 16.81
C GLU A 123 6.20 -13.28 17.89
N GLU A 124 6.60 -13.06 19.14
CA GLU A 124 5.75 -13.01 20.32
C GLU A 124 4.67 -11.92 20.26
N ILE A 125 4.92 -10.84 19.50
CA ILE A 125 3.98 -9.73 19.40
C ILE A 125 2.94 -9.92 18.29
N VAL A 126 3.16 -10.85 17.35
CA VAL A 126 2.39 -10.95 16.11
C VAL A 126 0.92 -11.25 16.40
N GLU A 127 0.65 -12.33 17.13
CA GLU A 127 -0.71 -12.75 17.42
C GLU A 127 -1.48 -11.69 18.24
N PRO A 128 -0.96 -11.17 19.37
CA PRO A 128 -1.62 -10.09 20.10
C PRO A 128 -1.84 -8.82 19.26
N LEU A 129 -0.89 -8.46 18.41
CA LEU A 129 -0.97 -7.27 17.56
C LEU A 129 -2.13 -7.41 16.59
N PHE A 130 -2.28 -8.56 15.92
CA PHE A 130 -3.36 -8.78 14.97
C PHE A 130 -4.74 -8.93 15.61
N GLN A 131 -4.83 -9.35 16.88
CA GLN A 131 -6.06 -9.27 17.66
C GLN A 131 -6.47 -7.81 17.91
N THR A 132 -5.53 -6.98 18.36
CA THR A 132 -5.75 -5.54 18.57
C THR A 132 -6.07 -4.82 17.27
N TYR A 133 -5.38 -5.16 16.19
CA TYR A 133 -5.63 -4.64 14.85
C TYR A 133 -7.02 -4.97 14.34
N SER A 134 -7.48 -6.21 14.53
CA SER A 134 -8.83 -6.63 14.16
C SER A 134 -9.89 -5.80 14.90
N GLN A 135 -9.68 -5.54 16.19
CA GLN A 135 -10.58 -4.72 16.99
C GLN A 135 -10.62 -3.27 16.50
N VAL A 136 -9.45 -2.67 16.22
CA VAL A 136 -9.36 -1.31 15.66
C VAL A 136 -10.08 -1.22 14.32
N LEU A 137 -9.89 -2.20 13.42
CA LEU A 137 -10.59 -2.22 12.13
C LEU A 137 -12.10 -2.33 12.29
N TYR A 138 -12.56 -3.18 13.22
CA TYR A 138 -13.99 -3.35 13.51
C TYR A 138 -14.63 -2.05 14.00
N GLU A 139 -13.97 -1.35 14.93
CA GLU A 139 -14.45 -0.05 15.43
C GLU A 139 -14.60 0.99 14.32
N ARG A 140 -13.62 1.09 13.42
CA ARG A 140 -13.65 2.01 12.27
C ARG A 140 -14.76 1.66 11.30
N PHE A 141 -14.97 0.36 11.05
CA PHE A 141 -16.05 -0.13 10.20
C PHE A 141 -17.43 0.22 10.78
N VAL A 142 -17.65 -0.01 12.08
CA VAL A 142 -18.92 0.34 12.75
C VAL A 142 -19.14 1.85 12.79
N ALA A 143 -18.07 2.64 12.88
CA ALA A 143 -18.13 4.11 12.80
C ALA A 143 -18.45 4.63 11.38
N GLY A 144 -18.52 3.76 10.37
CA GLY A 144 -18.75 4.15 8.98
C GLY A 144 -17.58 4.92 8.37
N GLU A 145 -16.36 4.73 8.88
CA GLU A 145 -15.17 5.34 8.30
C GLU A 145 -14.91 4.76 6.90
N ASP A 146 -14.48 5.61 5.97
CA ASP A 146 -14.06 5.18 4.64
C ASP A 146 -12.79 4.33 4.75
N ILE A 147 -12.95 3.03 4.55
CA ILE A 147 -11.87 2.04 4.58
C ILE A 147 -11.40 1.63 3.18
N GLY A 148 -11.84 2.31 2.13
CA GLY A 148 -11.48 1.92 0.76
C GLY A 148 -10.01 2.18 0.41
N TRP A 149 -9.67 1.84 -0.83
CA TRP A 149 -8.31 1.94 -1.36
C TRP A 149 -8.32 2.33 -2.84
N CYS A 150 -7.21 2.90 -3.28
CA CYS A 150 -7.03 3.32 -4.66
C CYS A 150 -6.12 2.36 -5.41
N GLN A 151 -6.57 1.93 -6.58
CA GLN A 151 -5.77 1.15 -7.54
C GLN A 151 -5.42 2.03 -8.74
N ILE A 152 -4.16 1.95 -9.18
CA ILE A 152 -3.76 2.48 -10.49
C ILE A 152 -3.40 1.30 -11.39
N THR A 153 -4.04 1.25 -12.55
CA THR A 153 -3.74 0.29 -13.61
C THR A 153 -3.22 1.05 -14.82
N ILE A 154 -2.06 0.65 -15.33
CA ILE A 154 -1.41 1.30 -16.47
C ILE A 154 -1.02 0.29 -17.53
N ALA A 155 -1.39 0.58 -18.77
CA ALA A 155 -0.96 -0.12 -19.96
C ALA A 155 0.16 0.67 -20.64
N LEU A 156 1.27 0.01 -20.89
CA LEU A 156 2.49 0.56 -21.45
C LEU A 156 2.83 -0.17 -22.75
N CYS A 157 3.34 0.57 -23.73
CA CYS A 157 3.90 0.04 -24.96
C CYS A 157 5.38 0.40 -25.06
N LYS A 158 6.25 -0.56 -25.38
CA LYS A 158 7.66 -0.29 -25.56
C LYS A 158 7.89 0.52 -26.82
N SER A 159 8.52 1.68 -26.66
CA SER A 159 8.88 2.57 -27.75
C SER A 159 10.01 1.97 -28.60
N ALA A 160 10.04 2.31 -29.89
CA ALA A 160 11.28 2.27 -30.64
C ALA A 160 12.20 3.31 -29.97
N THR A 161 13.41 2.92 -29.57
CA THR A 161 14.37 3.82 -28.91
C THR A 161 14.47 5.16 -29.64
N ARG A 162 14.53 6.26 -28.88
CA ARG A 162 15.05 7.54 -29.40
C ARG A 162 16.53 7.40 -29.75
#